data_AF-A0A849BMI2-F1
#
_entry.id   AF-A0A849BMI2-F1
#
_cell.length_a   1.000
_cell.length_b   1.000
_cell.length_c   1.000
_cell.angle_alpha   90.00
_cell.angle_beta   90.00
_cell.angle_gamma   90.00
#
_symmetry.space_group_name_H-M   'P 1'
#
loop_
_entity.id
_entity.type
_entity.pdbx_description
1 polymer ?
#
loop_
_entity_poly.entity_id
_entity_poly.type
_entity_poly.pdbx_seq_one_letter_code
_entity_poly.pdbx_strand_id
1 'polypeptide(L)'
;MTSDELRLAAEDARRHWNSLDTALIEAIKACLVLNGGSAVATLGLLQAVLTRGPNSTFKWCALLAVLIFLVGTFCVVTAFGHRSSVFRSILVGDKDTAVQRDIKSTLWIAAAMAAFIGGCFVVGLGIALAL
;
A
#
# COMPACT_ATOMS: atom_id res chain seq x y z
N MET A 1 -25.11 -15.39 29.56
CA MET A 1 -23.86 -14.64 29.79
C MET A 1 -24.10 -13.64 30.90
N THR A 2 -23.23 -13.63 31.90
CA THR A 2 -23.26 -12.63 32.99
C THR A 2 -22.72 -11.28 32.48
N SER A 3 -23.03 -10.17 33.16
CA SER A 3 -22.55 -8.84 32.74
C SER A 3 -21.03 -8.73 32.67
N ASP A 4 -20.32 -9.53 33.46
CA ASP A 4 -18.87 -9.56 33.53
C ASP A 4 -18.26 -10.31 32.34
N GLU A 5 -18.88 -11.40 31.88
CA GLU A 5 -18.49 -12.11 30.65
C GLU A 5 -18.65 -11.20 29.41
N LEU A 6 -19.70 -10.38 29.38
CA LEU A 6 -19.90 -9.40 28.31
C LEU A 6 -18.85 -8.27 28.35
N ARG A 7 -18.44 -7.82 29.54
CA ARG A 7 -17.34 -6.84 29.67
C ARG A 7 -15.99 -7.41 29.25
N LEU A 8 -15.66 -8.62 29.68
CA LEU A 8 -14.43 -9.32 29.29
C LEU A 8 -14.35 -9.54 27.79
N ALA A 9 -15.42 -10.04 27.16
CA ALA A 9 -15.48 -10.21 25.71
C ALA A 9 -15.32 -8.88 24.95
N ALA A 10 -15.90 -7.79 25.48
CA ALA A 10 -15.75 -6.46 24.88
C ALA A 10 -14.33 -5.88 25.04
N GLU A 11 -13.66 -6.14 26.15
CA GLU A 11 -12.27 -5.73 26.36
C GLU A 11 -11.28 -6.52 25.49
N ASP A 12 -11.46 -7.82 25.35
CA ASP A 12 -10.64 -8.66 24.47
C ASP A 12 -10.84 -8.28 23.00
N ALA A 13 -12.07 -7.99 22.57
CA ALA A 13 -12.34 -7.47 21.25
C ALA A 13 -11.60 -6.13 21.02
N ARG A 14 -11.62 -5.20 21.98
CA ARG A 14 -10.87 -3.92 21.86
C ARG A 14 -9.37 -4.14 21.76
N ARG A 15 -8.80 -5.05 22.55
CA ARG A 15 -7.36 -5.36 22.49
C ARG A 15 -6.99 -5.96 21.12
N HIS A 16 -7.82 -6.87 20.60
CA HIS A 16 -7.63 -7.47 19.30
C HIS A 16 -7.68 -6.41 18.18
N TRP A 17 -8.66 -5.50 18.22
CA TRP A 17 -8.76 -4.38 17.29
C TRP A 17 -7.54 -3.45 17.32
N ASN A 18 -7.02 -3.10 18.49
CA ASN A 18 -5.81 -2.26 18.60
C ASN A 18 -4.57 -2.94 18.02
N SER A 19 -4.44 -4.26 18.19
CA SER A 19 -3.33 -5.01 17.61
C SER A 19 -3.42 -5.04 16.08
N LEU A 20 -4.61 -5.28 15.53
CA LEU A 20 -4.85 -5.26 14.09
C LEU A 20 -4.61 -3.86 13.50
N ASP A 21 -5.05 -2.82 14.20
CA ASP A 21 -4.82 -1.43 13.81
C ASP A 21 -3.31 -1.16 13.73
N THR A 22 -2.54 -1.49 14.76
CA THR A 22 -1.08 -1.28 14.74
C THR A 22 -0.40 -1.98 13.57
N ALA A 23 -0.71 -3.27 13.34
CA ALA A 23 -0.16 -4.04 12.23
C ALA A 23 -0.49 -3.42 10.86
N LEU A 24 -1.72 -2.92 10.70
CA LEU A 24 -2.13 -2.27 9.46
C LEU A 24 -1.40 -0.93 9.23
N ILE A 25 -1.07 -0.17 10.28
CA ILE A 25 -0.30 1.09 10.15
C ILE A 25 1.10 0.76 9.63
N GLU A 26 1.73 -0.25 10.21
CA GLU A 26 3.07 -0.69 9.81
C GLU A 26 3.06 -1.21 8.36
N ALA A 27 2.04 -1.96 7.97
CA ALA A 27 1.86 -2.43 6.60
C ALA A 27 1.73 -1.28 5.58
N ILE A 28 0.94 -0.24 5.90
CA ILE A 28 0.80 0.96 5.06
C ILE A 28 2.15 1.66 4.88
N LYS A 29 2.88 1.88 5.98
CA LYS A 29 4.21 2.52 5.94
C LYS A 29 5.19 1.72 5.09
N ALA A 30 5.23 0.41 5.27
CA ALA A 30 6.07 -0.48 4.48
C ALA A 30 5.74 -0.41 2.98
N CYS A 31 4.45 -0.47 2.62
CA CYS A 31 4.02 -0.37 1.22
C CYS A 31 4.37 0.97 0.57
N LEU A 32 4.28 2.07 1.33
CA LEU A 32 4.66 3.39 0.83
C LEU A 32 6.16 3.45 0.52
N VAL A 33 6.99 2.99 1.45
CA VAL A 33 8.46 2.98 1.30
C VAL A 33 8.87 2.08 0.13
N LEU A 34 8.26 0.90 0.00
CA LEU A 34 8.53 -0.03 -1.10
C LEU A 34 8.18 0.56 -2.46
N ASN A 35 6.97 1.10 -2.64
CA ASN A 35 6.56 1.68 -3.93
C ASN A 35 7.35 2.95 -4.26
N GLY A 36 7.54 3.85 -3.29
CA GLY A 36 8.32 5.08 -3.49
C GLY A 36 9.79 4.79 -3.81
N GLY A 37 10.41 3.89 -3.05
CA GLY A 37 11.80 3.46 -3.27
C GLY A 37 12.00 2.77 -4.62
N SER A 38 11.08 1.88 -5.02
CA SER A 38 11.14 1.22 -6.33
C SER A 38 10.98 2.19 -7.50
N ALA A 39 10.12 3.21 -7.39
CA ALA A 39 9.99 4.24 -8.42
C ALA A 39 11.30 5.02 -8.61
N VAL A 40 11.95 5.43 -7.50
CA VAL A 40 13.23 6.16 -7.54
C VAL A 40 14.35 5.29 -8.11
N ALA A 41 14.44 4.03 -7.66
CA ALA A 41 15.44 3.09 -8.17
C ALA A 41 15.30 2.86 -9.68
N THR A 42 14.05 2.71 -10.16
CA THR A 42 13.77 2.50 -11.59
C THR A 42 14.12 3.74 -12.42
N LEU A 43 13.88 4.95 -11.91
CA LEU A 43 14.31 6.20 -12.57
C LEU A 43 15.83 6.33 -12.64
N GLY A 44 16.55 5.99 -11.57
CA GLY A 44 18.02 5.99 -11.57
C GLY A 44 18.58 5.01 -12.60
N LEU A 45 18.00 3.82 -12.70
CA LEU A 45 18.37 2.82 -13.70
C LEU A 45 18.03 3.30 -15.12
N LEU A 46 16.85 3.90 -15.33
CA LEU A 46 16.46 4.49 -16.60
C LEU A 46 17.42 5.59 -17.03
N GLN A 47 17.84 6.48 -16.11
CA GLN A 47 18.81 7.53 -16.40
C GLN A 47 20.16 6.94 -16.82
N ALA A 48 20.64 5.90 -16.15
CA ALA A 48 21.86 5.19 -16.50
C ALA A 48 21.78 4.49 -17.88
N VAL A 49 20.58 4.11 -18.33
CA VAL A 49 20.35 3.52 -19.66
C VAL A 49 20.15 4.60 -20.72
N LEU A 50 19.51 5.72 -20.41
CA LEU A 50 19.31 6.83 -21.35
C LEU A 50 20.62 7.49 -21.78
N THR A 51 21.65 7.46 -20.94
CA THR A 51 23.00 7.88 -21.33
C THR A 51 23.66 6.94 -22.34
N ARG A 52 23.08 5.75 -22.61
CA ARG A 52 23.56 4.76 -23.59
C ARG A 52 22.55 4.56 -24.72
N GLY A 53 22.69 5.30 -25.82
CA GLY A 53 22.07 5.02 -27.13
C GLY A 53 20.52 5.04 -27.21
N PRO A 54 19.90 5.35 -28.36
CA PRO A 54 18.45 5.62 -28.43
C PRO A 54 17.53 4.38 -28.36
N ASN A 55 17.94 3.18 -28.77
CA ASN A 55 16.99 2.11 -29.18
C ASN A 55 16.74 0.95 -28.18
N SER A 56 16.70 1.19 -26.87
CA SER A 56 16.44 0.11 -25.89
C SER A 56 14.97 0.00 -25.48
N THR A 57 14.38 -1.18 -25.69
CA THR A 57 13.03 -1.59 -25.22
C THR A 57 12.88 -1.46 -23.71
N PHE A 58 13.99 -1.57 -22.96
CA PHE A 58 14.05 -1.39 -21.52
C PHE A 58 13.48 -0.05 -21.05
N LYS A 59 13.65 1.02 -21.84
CA LYS A 59 13.24 2.37 -21.46
C LYS A 59 11.73 2.49 -21.25
N TRP A 60 10.95 1.92 -22.16
CA TRP A 60 9.49 1.93 -22.08
C TRP A 60 8.98 1.07 -20.93
N CYS A 61 9.58 -0.11 -20.71
CA CYS A 61 9.25 -0.95 -19.56
C CYS A 61 9.57 -0.25 -18.24
N ALA A 62 10.73 0.40 -18.12
CA ALA A 62 11.11 1.16 -16.93
C ALA A 62 10.15 2.34 -16.67
N LEU A 63 9.78 3.10 -17.71
CA LEU A 63 8.80 4.19 -17.59
C LEU A 63 7.43 3.66 -17.13
N LEU A 64 6.96 2.55 -17.70
CA LEU A 64 5.69 1.93 -17.32
C LEU A 64 5.73 1.41 -15.88
N ALA A 65 6.84 0.80 -15.46
CA ALA A 65 7.02 0.35 -14.08
C ALA A 65 6.99 1.52 -13.08
N VAL A 66 7.64 2.65 -13.39
CA VAL A 66 7.57 3.87 -12.56
C VAL A 66 6.13 4.34 -12.42
N LEU A 67 5.37 4.39 -13.52
CA LEU A 67 3.95 4.76 -13.46
C LEU A 67 3.15 3.82 -12.54
N ILE A 68 3.37 2.51 -12.65
CA ILE A 68 2.70 1.52 -11.80
C ILE A 68 3.07 1.72 -10.33
N PHE A 69 4.35 1.93 -10.00
CA PHE A 69 4.78 2.19 -8.62
C PHE A 69 4.23 3.51 -8.06
N LEU A 70 4.09 4.55 -8.90
CA LEU A 70 3.45 5.81 -8.50
C LEU A 70 1.96 5.62 -8.20
N VAL A 71 1.25 4.84 -9.02
CA VAL A 71 -0.14 4.46 -8.75
C VAL A 71 -0.24 3.70 -7.44
N GLY A 72 0.67 2.75 -7.19
CA GLY A 72 0.75 2.03 -5.91
C GLY A 72 0.93 2.99 -4.73
N THR A 73 1.85 3.94 -4.83
CA THR A 73 2.08 4.98 -3.81
C THR A 73 0.82 5.81 -3.55
N PHE A 74 0.09 6.20 -4.60
CA PHE A 74 -1.16 6.94 -4.46
C PHE A 74 -2.24 6.12 -3.73
N CYS A 75 -2.39 4.83 -4.05
CA CYS A 75 -3.29 3.93 -3.34
C CYS A 75 -2.97 3.79 -1.85
N VAL A 76 -1.69 3.81 -1.46
CA VAL A 76 -1.30 3.79 -0.04
C VAL A 76 -1.70 5.09 0.66
N VAL A 77 -1.55 6.25 0.01
CA VAL A 77 -1.95 7.55 0.57
C VAL A 77 -3.47 7.62 0.77
N THR A 78 -4.27 7.13 -0.19
CA THR A 78 -5.72 7.08 -0.03
C THR A 78 -6.16 6.09 1.06
N ALA A 79 -5.47 4.95 1.20
CA ALA A 79 -5.68 4.01 2.30
C ALA A 79 -5.45 4.68 3.66
N PHE A 80 -4.34 5.42 3.81
CA PHE A 80 -4.00 6.15 5.02
C PHE A 80 -5.03 7.26 5.32
N GLY A 81 -5.41 8.05 4.32
CA GLY A 81 -6.42 9.10 4.45
C GLY A 81 -7.76 8.54 4.92
N HIS A 82 -8.23 7.45 4.30
CA HIS A 82 -9.46 6.78 4.69
C HIS A 82 -9.41 6.32 6.15
N ARG A 83 -8.31 5.67 6.53
CA ARG A 83 -8.10 5.13 7.88
C ARG A 83 -8.00 6.23 8.94
N SER A 84 -7.33 7.34 8.65
CA SER A 84 -7.29 8.51 9.54
C SER A 84 -8.69 9.09 9.80
N SER A 85 -9.60 9.02 8.82
CA SER A 85 -11.00 9.43 8.98
C SER A 85 -11.81 8.46 9.86
N VAL A 86 -11.51 7.15 9.77
CA VAL A 86 -12.12 6.11 10.62
C VAL A 86 -11.73 6.30 12.08
N PHE A 87 -10.45 6.55 12.34
CA PHE A 87 -9.96 6.81 13.70
C PHE A 87 -10.68 8.00 14.35
N ARG A 88 -10.92 9.07 13.57
CA ARG A 88 -11.71 10.22 14.04
C ARG A 88 -13.17 9.88 14.32
N SER A 89 -13.83 9.03 13.51
CA SER A 89 -15.22 8.66 13.77
C SER A 89 -15.38 7.76 15.00
N ILE A 90 -14.41 6.87 15.25
CA ILE A 90 -14.38 6.04 16.48
C ILE A 90 -14.26 6.92 17.73
N LEU A 91 -13.42 7.96 17.69
CA LEU A 91 -13.28 8.93 18.79
C LEU A 91 -14.57 9.70 19.10
N VAL A 92 -15.46 9.88 18.12
CA VAL A 92 -16.76 10.56 18.25
C VAL A 92 -17.86 9.60 18.74
N GLY A 93 -17.57 8.29 18.87
CA GLY A 93 -18.49 7.30 19.45
C GLY A 93 -19.37 6.56 18.45
N ASP A 94 -19.16 6.75 17.14
CA ASP A 94 -19.94 6.09 16.08
C ASP A 94 -19.23 4.80 15.63
N LYS A 95 -19.69 3.65 16.14
CA LYS A 95 -19.00 2.35 16.01
C LYS A 95 -19.36 1.58 14.73
N ASP A 96 -20.59 1.71 14.23
CA ASP A 96 -21.07 0.93 13.09
C ASP A 96 -20.51 1.46 11.76
N THR A 97 -20.31 2.77 11.64
CA THR A 97 -19.65 3.38 10.48
C THR A 97 -18.14 3.13 10.42
N ALA A 98 -17.52 2.70 11.52
CA ALA A 98 -16.08 2.44 11.57
C ALA A 98 -15.69 1.09 10.91
N VAL A 99 -16.47 0.03 11.14
CA VAL A 99 -16.17 -1.34 10.65
C VAL A 99 -16.30 -1.44 9.13
N GLN A 100 -17.39 -0.92 8.55
CA GLN A 100 -17.60 -0.97 7.09
C GLN A 100 -16.55 -0.15 6.31
N ARG A 101 -15.93 0.81 7.00
CA ARG A 101 -14.94 1.74 6.47
C ARG A 101 -13.52 1.16 6.60
N ASP A 102 -13.30 0.13 7.42
CA ASP A 102 -12.02 -0.57 7.48
C ASP A 102 -11.76 -1.45 6.24
N ILE A 103 -12.79 -2.13 5.72
CA ILE A 103 -12.70 -2.99 4.51
C ILE A 103 -12.16 -2.24 3.29
N LYS A 104 -12.56 -0.97 3.12
CA LYS A 104 -12.06 -0.14 2.02
C LYS A 104 -10.56 0.14 2.15
N SER A 105 -10.06 0.35 3.37
CA SER A 105 -8.63 0.60 3.60
C SER A 105 -7.78 -0.61 3.21
N THR A 106 -8.26 -1.82 3.54
CA THR A 106 -7.63 -3.09 3.16
C THR A 106 -7.59 -3.28 1.64
N LEU A 107 -8.68 -2.92 0.94
CA LEU A 107 -8.72 -3.00 -0.52
C LEU A 107 -7.66 -2.09 -1.18
N TRP A 108 -7.50 -0.86 -0.68
CA TRP A 108 -6.49 0.07 -1.20
C TRP A 108 -5.06 -0.40 -0.94
N ILE A 109 -4.79 -1.04 0.20
CA ILE A 109 -3.48 -1.65 0.50
C ILE A 109 -3.23 -2.83 -0.44
N ALA A 110 -4.22 -3.70 -0.65
CA ALA A 110 -4.09 -4.81 -1.60
C ALA A 110 -3.81 -4.32 -3.03
N ALA A 111 -4.47 -3.25 -3.47
CA ALA A 111 -4.20 -2.61 -4.75
C ALA A 111 -2.76 -2.06 -4.83
N ALA A 112 -2.26 -1.46 -3.75
CA ALA A 112 -0.87 -0.99 -3.70
C ALA A 112 0.17 -2.12 -3.75
N MET A 113 -0.12 -3.26 -3.12
CA MET A 113 0.73 -4.46 -3.23
C MET A 113 0.71 -5.04 -4.64
N ALA A 114 -0.47 -5.10 -5.27
CA ALA A 114 -0.61 -5.55 -6.66
C ALA A 114 0.16 -4.64 -7.62
N ALA A 115 0.13 -3.32 -7.39
CA ALA A 115 0.93 -2.36 -8.14
C ALA A 115 2.43 -2.62 -7.96
N PHE A 116 2.90 -2.86 -6.74
CA PHE A 116 4.30 -3.21 -6.49
C PHE A 116 4.73 -4.46 -7.27
N ILE A 117 3.96 -5.55 -7.17
CA ILE A 117 4.26 -6.82 -7.87
C ILE A 117 4.24 -6.61 -9.39
N GLY A 118 3.24 -5.90 -9.90
CA GLY A 118 3.12 -5.57 -11.32
C GLY A 118 4.30 -4.74 -11.84
N GLY A 119 4.71 -3.73 -11.08
CA GLY A 119 5.88 -2.91 -11.40
C GLY A 119 7.16 -3.75 -11.48
N CYS A 120 7.39 -4.64 -10.51
CA CYS A 120 8.52 -5.57 -10.53
C CYS A 120 8.51 -6.48 -11.77
N PHE A 121 7.33 -6.99 -12.15
CA PHE A 121 7.19 -7.85 -13.34
C PHE A 121 7.53 -7.09 -14.63
N VAL A 122 7.06 -5.85 -14.77
CA VAL A 122 7.36 -5.00 -15.94
C VAL A 122 8.85 -4.68 -16.02
N VAL A 123 9.51 -4.38 -14.88
CA VAL A 123 10.97 -4.20 -14.86
C VAL A 123 11.68 -5.49 -15.29
N GLY A 124 11.29 -6.64 -14.74
CA GLY A 124 11.87 -7.94 -15.08
C GLY A 124 11.74 -8.29 -16.57
N LEU A 125 10.56 -8.06 -17.15
CA LEU A 125 10.32 -8.22 -18.58
C LEU A 125 11.20 -7.27 -19.40
N GLY A 126 11.33 -6.02 -18.97
CA GLY A 126 12.20 -5.04 -19.61
C GLY A 126 13.66 -5.51 -19.64
N ILE A 127 14.18 -6.03 -18.52
CA ILE A 127 15.55 -6.56 -18.44
C ILE A 127 15.70 -7.75 -19.39
N ALA A 128 14.75 -8.69 -19.39
CA ALA A 128 14.79 -9.87 -20.24
C ALA A 128 14.76 -9.54 -21.74
N LEU A 129 14.05 -8.49 -22.14
CA LEU A 129 13.98 -8.01 -23.53
C LEU A 129 15.21 -7.18 -23.95
N ALA A 130 16.04 -6.77 -23.00
CA ALA A 130 17.22 -5.93 -23.23
C ALA A 130 18.55 -6.69 -23.19
N LEU A 131 18.55 -7.90 -22.61
CA LEU A 131 19.62 -8.90 -22.69
C LEU A 131 19.55 -9.65 -24.02
#